data_AF-A0A924YB67-F1
#
_entry.id   AF-A0A924YB67-F1
#
_cell.length_a   1.000
_cell.length_b   1.000
_cell.length_c   1.000
_cell.angle_alpha   90.00
_cell.angle_beta   90.00
_cell.angle_gamma   90.00
#
_symmetry.space_group_name_H-M   'P 1'
#
loop_
_entity.id
_entity.type
_entity.pdbx_description
1 polymer ?
#
loop_
_entity_poly.entity_id
_entity_poly.type
_entity_poly.pdbx_seq_one_letter_code
_entity_poly.pdbx_strand_id
1 'polypeptide(L)' 'GTVEFGFGNCEMQAQRDSLFIRVHADDVEAFERVKYVVGDHLERFAKKESIQVTWLDQ' A
#
# COMPACT_ATOMS: atom_id res chain seq x y z
N GLY A 1 -0.60 -10.12 5.64
CA GLY A 1 0.49 -9.57 6.47
C GLY A 1 0.15 -8.14 6.82
N THR A 2 0.59 -7.66 7.97
CA THR A 2 0.31 -6.29 8.45
C THR A 2 1.61 -5.57 8.74
N VAL A 3 1.63 -4.25 8.51
CA VAL A 3 2.77 -3.37 8.81
C VAL A 3 2.27 -2.11 9.51
N GLU A 4 2.94 -1.74 10.60
CA GLU A 4 2.66 -0.53 11.34
C GLU A 4 3.80 0.48 11.11
N PHE A 5 3.47 1.69 10.65
CA PHE A 5 4.42 2.74 10.34
C PHE A 5 4.53 3.80 11.43
N GLY A 6 3.78 3.66 12.54
CA GLY A 6 3.68 4.63 13.63
C GLY A 6 2.78 5.84 13.33
N PHE A 7 2.55 6.16 12.06
CA PHE A 7 1.61 7.17 11.57
C PHE A 7 0.42 6.55 10.82
N GLY A 8 0.17 5.26 11.02
CA GLY A 8 -0.83 4.49 10.28
C GLY A 8 -0.36 3.06 10.08
N ASN A 9 -1.24 2.23 9.54
CA ASN A 9 -0.95 0.83 9.27
C ASN A 9 -1.41 0.44 7.87
N CYS A 10 -0.85 -0.65 7.36
CA CYS A 10 -1.36 -1.29 6.16
C CYS A 10 -1.52 -2.79 6.36
N GLU A 11 -2.58 -3.31 5.75
CA GLU A 11 -2.84 -4.73 5.61
C GLU A 11 -2.61 -5.13 4.16
N MET A 12 -1.84 -6.20 3.97
CA MET A 12 -1.52 -6.76 2.66
C MET A 12 -2.05 -8.17 2.58
N GLN A 13 -2.91 -8.42 1.60
CA GLN A 13 -3.46 -9.74 1.34
C GLN A 13 -3.09 -10.17 -0.08
N ALA A 14 -2.15 -11.11 -0.15
CA ALA A 14 -1.80 -11.76 -1.41
C ALA A 14 -2.91 -12.73 -1.81
N GLN A 15 -3.37 -12.62 -3.05
CA GLN A 15 -4.23 -13.56 -3.74
C GLN A 15 -3.43 -14.28 -4.83
N ARG A 16 -4.08 -15.17 -5.59
CA ARG A 16 -3.41 -15.93 -6.65
C ARG A 16 -2.72 -15.05 -7.69
N ASP A 17 -3.39 -13.97 -8.13
CA ASP A 17 -2.94 -13.14 -9.25
C ASP A 17 -2.87 -11.65 -8.89
N SER A 18 -3.13 -11.30 -7.64
CA SER A 18 -3.18 -9.90 -7.20
C SER A 18 -2.76 -9.73 -5.74
N LEU A 19 -2.35 -8.51 -5.41
CA LEU A 19 -2.07 -8.09 -4.04
C LEU A 19 -3.08 -7.02 -3.65
N PHE A 20 -3.90 -7.30 -2.65
CA PHE A 20 -4.78 -6.31 -2.05
C PHE A 20 -4.08 -5.60 -0.92
N ILE A 21 -4.24 -4.28 -0.88
CA ILE A 21 -3.60 -3.42 0.12
C ILE A 21 -4.67 -2.52 0.69
N ARG A 22 -4.80 -2.56 2.01
CA ARG A 22 -5.68 -1.67 2.76
C ARG A 22 -4.83 -0.79 3.65
N VAL A 23 -5.04 0.51 3.56
CA VAL A 23 -4.34 1.51 4.36
C VAL A 23 -5.31 2.06 5.41
N HIS A 24 -4.86 2.16 6.65
CA HIS A 24 -5.60 2.81 7.72
C HIS A 24 -4.73 3.86 8.39
N ALA A 25 -5.31 5.03 8.64
CA ALA A 25 -4.71 6.09 9.42
C ALA A 25 -5.82 6.95 10.03
N ASP A 26 -5.51 7.64 11.12
CA ASP A 26 -6.46 8.50 11.83
C ASP A 26 -6.70 9.85 11.12
N ASP A 27 -5.75 10.29 10.28
CA ASP A 27 -5.79 11.57 9.57
C ASP A 27 -5.52 11.42 8.08
N VAL A 28 -6.05 12.34 7.27
CA VAL A 28 -5.89 12.33 5.80
C VAL A 28 -4.43 12.45 5.38
N GLU A 29 -3.66 13.32 6.02
CA GLU A 29 -2.23 13.46 5.72
C GLU A 29 -1.45 12.17 6.01
N ALA A 30 -1.81 11.49 7.10
CA ALA A 30 -1.23 10.23 7.50
C ALA A 30 -1.61 9.09 6.54
N PHE A 31 -2.87 9.06 6.09
CA PHE A 31 -3.36 8.11 5.09
C PHE A 31 -2.60 8.26 3.76
N GLU A 32 -2.53 9.48 3.23
CA GLU A 32 -1.82 9.78 1.98
C GLU A 32 -0.33 9.45 2.09
N ARG A 33 0.27 9.67 3.28
CA ARG A 33 1.67 9.30 3.54
C ARG A 33 1.88 7.79 3.49
N VAL A 34 1.03 6.99 4.14
CA VAL A 34 1.15 5.52 4.09
C VAL A 34 0.91 5.02 2.66
N LYS A 35 -0.12 5.54 1.97
CA LYS A 35 -0.44 5.22 0.57
C LYS A 35 0.77 5.48 -0.35
N TYR A 36 1.42 6.63 -0.20
CA TYR A 36 2.63 6.98 -0.96
C TYR A 36 3.80 6.03 -0.65
N VAL A 37 4.10 5.79 0.63
CA VAL A 37 5.22 4.92 1.03
C VAL A 37 5.03 3.51 0.50
N VAL A 38 3.84 2.94 0.62
CA VAL A 38 3.54 1.59 0.14
C VAL A 38 3.60 1.53 -1.39
N GLY A 39 3.05 2.53 -2.08
CA GLY A 39 3.11 2.65 -3.54
C GLY A 39 4.53 2.69 -4.09
N ASP A 40 5.37 3.62 -3.58
CA ASP A 40 6.77 3.77 -4.02
C ASP A 40 7.57 2.48 -3.79
N HIS A 41 7.38 1.80 -2.66
CA HIS A 41 8.04 0.53 -2.41
C HIS A 41 7.62 -0.53 -3.43
N LEU A 42 6.33 -0.68 -3.71
CA LEU A 42 5.85 -1.68 -4.67
C LEU A 42 6.41 -1.43 -6.05
N GLU A 43 6.38 -0.19 -6.55
CA GLU A 43 6.96 0.15 -7.85
C GLU A 43 8.47 -0.15 -7.90
N ARG A 44 9.20 0.13 -6.81
CA ARG A 44 10.63 -0.18 -6.70
C ARG A 44 10.94 -1.67 -6.67
N PHE A 45 10.14 -2.46 -5.95
CA PHE A 45 10.32 -3.91 -5.88
C PHE A 45 9.88 -4.61 -7.18
N ALA A 46 8.88 -4.04 -7.86
CA ALA A 46 8.28 -4.55 -9.08
C ALA A 46 9.04 -4.21 -10.38
N LYS A 47 10.25 -3.63 -10.30
CA LYS A 47 10.99 -3.12 -11.47
C LYS A 47 11.16 -4.09 -12.64
N LYS A 48 11.08 -5.41 -12.40
CA LYS A 48 11.13 -6.42 -13.46
C LYS A 48 9.77 -6.81 -14.05
N GLU A 49 8.68 -6.57 -13.34
CA GLU A 49 7.34 -7.09 -13.68
C GLU A 49 6.34 -5.98 -14.06
N SER A 50 6.75 -4.70 -14.06
CA SER A 50 5.91 -3.54 -14.42
C SER A 50 4.55 -3.54 -13.71
N ILE A 51 4.56 -3.79 -12.40
CA ILE A 51 3.34 -3.84 -11.60
C ILE A 51 2.79 -2.41 -11.45
N GLN A 52 1.50 -2.24 -11.75
CA GLN A 52 0.81 -0.97 -11.68
C GLN A 52 -0.11 -0.95 -10.45
N VAL A 53 0.14 -0.04 -9.52
CA VAL A 53 -0.68 0.11 -8.31
C VAL A 53 -1.89 0.98 -8.63
N THR A 54 -3.09 0.43 -8.52
CA THR A 54 -4.34 1.18 -8.65
C THR A 54 -5.00 1.29 -7.29
N TRP A 55 -5.18 2.51 -6.80
CA TRP A 55 -5.86 2.78 -5.54
C TRP A 55 -7.36 2.97 -5.80
N LEU A 56 -8.19 2.37 -4.96
CA LEU A 56 -9.63 2.59 -4.94
C LEU A 56 -9.93 3.48 -3.73
N ASP A 57 -10.28 4.73 -3.97
CA ASP A 57 -10.77 5.63 -2.93
C ASP A 57 -12.24 5.24 -2.67
N GLN A 58 -12.51 4.63 -1.50
CA GLN A 58 -13.84 4.20 -1.05
C GLN A 58 -14.38 5.16 0.00
#